data_AF-A0A1Q8L2B0-F1
#
_entry.id   AF-A0A1Q8L2B0-F1
#
_cell.length_a   1.000
_cell.length_b   1.000
_cell.length_c   1.000
_cell.angle_alpha   90.00
_cell.angle_beta   90.00
_cell.angle_gamma   90.00
#
_symmetry.space_group_name_H-M   'P 1'
#
loop_
_entity.id
_entity.type
_entity.pdbx_description
1 polymer ?
#
loop_
_entity_poly.entity_id
_entity_poly.type
_entity_poly.pdbx_seq_one_letter_code
_entity_poly.pdbx_strand_id
1 'polypeptide(L)'
;MINPLLRTPHWAGVELSVPVPDDPETTAGADAALSRAAGRLRAELEHAGASPQQPMWTAMAEGDDGAALVTLCWPLTAPAPQGLPTTVEDLPVRTGTLPRRRELVARWDRGPEDATGHGLPHPAMIALMHELSAREAAGLPDPFDGTDALRQTVWPTEGPDGSAVVELALTLVAHEH
;
A
#
# COMPACT_ATOMS: atom_id res chain seq x y z
N MET A 1 5.36 -8.80 -14.35
CA MET A 1 5.75 -7.89 -15.46
C MET A 1 6.45 -6.68 -14.85
N ILE A 2 7.57 -6.21 -15.41
CA ILE A 2 8.24 -4.99 -14.92
C ILE A 2 7.53 -3.78 -15.54
N ASN A 3 6.87 -2.96 -14.73
CA ASN A 3 6.18 -1.76 -15.19
C ASN A 3 7.19 -0.59 -15.30
N PRO A 4 7.25 0.17 -16.42
CA PRO A 4 8.08 1.38 -16.50
C PRO A 4 7.68 2.41 -15.43
N LEU A 5 8.67 3.23 -15.03
CA LEU A 5 8.62 4.26 -13.99
C LEU A 5 7.23 4.91 -13.85
N LEU A 6 6.46 4.49 -12.84
CA LEU A 6 5.25 5.18 -12.45
C LEU A 6 5.64 6.62 -12.08
N ARG A 7 4.88 7.60 -12.57
CA ARG A 7 5.05 9.00 -12.14
C ARG A 7 5.06 9.02 -10.62
N THR A 8 6.10 9.60 -10.03
CA THR A 8 6.29 9.70 -8.58
C THR A 8 5.14 10.49 -7.97
N PRO A 9 4.12 9.85 -7.36
CA PRO A 9 3.04 10.59 -6.75
C PRO A 9 3.55 11.15 -5.42
N HIS A 10 3.25 12.41 -5.17
CA HIS A 10 3.21 12.92 -3.81
C HIS A 10 2.10 12.18 -3.07
N TRP A 11 2.23 12.05 -1.76
CA TRP A 11 1.24 11.33 -0.97
C TRP A 11 1.09 11.90 0.42
N ALA A 12 -0.10 11.66 0.98
CA ALA A 12 -0.39 11.82 2.38
C ALA A 12 -1.15 10.58 2.85
N GLY A 13 -0.82 10.06 4.03
CA GLY A 13 -1.42 8.84 4.54
C GLY A 13 -1.48 8.80 6.05
N VAL A 14 -2.29 7.88 6.57
CA VAL A 14 -2.37 7.55 7.99
C VAL A 14 -1.69 6.20 8.21
N GLU A 15 -0.86 6.12 9.24
CA GLU A 15 -0.04 4.94 9.54
C GLU A 15 -0.48 4.29 10.84
N LEU A 16 -0.51 2.96 10.85
CA LEU A 16 -0.80 2.14 12.01
C LEU A 16 0.25 1.03 12.13
N SER A 17 0.72 0.80 13.35
CA SER A 17 1.57 -0.34 13.68
C SER A 17 0.70 -1.52 14.11
N VAL A 18 0.87 -2.66 13.44
CA VAL A 18 0.10 -3.90 13.66
C VAL A 18 1.05 -4.99 14.16
N PRO A 19 0.86 -5.55 15.36
CA PRO A 19 1.69 -6.65 15.85
C PRO A 19 1.63 -7.89 14.94
N VAL A 20 2.74 -8.61 14.79
CA VAL A 20 2.80 -9.92 14.11
C VAL A 20 3.35 -10.99 15.07
N PRO A 21 2.69 -12.14 15.27
CA PRO A 21 1.40 -12.54 14.68
C PRO A 21 0.26 -11.68 15.22
N ASP A 22 -0.73 -11.47 14.38
CA ASP A 22 -1.87 -10.64 14.70
C ASP A 22 -2.97 -11.45 15.41
N ASP A 23 -3.72 -10.78 16.28
CA ASP A 23 -4.93 -11.32 16.88
C ASP A 23 -6.14 -10.87 16.05
N PRO A 24 -6.99 -11.77 15.51
CA PRO A 24 -8.03 -11.40 14.55
C PRO A 24 -9.03 -10.34 15.03
N GLU A 25 -9.37 -10.34 16.31
CA GLU A 25 -10.27 -9.34 16.91
C GLU A 25 -9.58 -7.96 16.98
N THR A 26 -8.31 -7.95 17.39
CA THR A 26 -7.46 -6.77 17.37
C THR A 26 -7.27 -6.23 15.94
N THR A 27 -7.05 -7.10 14.95
CA THR A 27 -6.86 -6.75 13.54
C THR A 27 -8.12 -6.11 12.94
N ALA A 28 -9.31 -6.65 13.23
CA ALA A 28 -10.56 -6.07 12.75
C ALA A 28 -10.81 -4.66 13.32
N GLY A 29 -10.49 -4.45 14.60
CA GLY A 29 -10.55 -3.13 15.23
C GLY A 29 -9.56 -2.14 14.62
N ALA A 30 -8.33 -2.59 14.38
CA ALA A 30 -7.26 -1.85 13.72
C ALA A 30 -7.63 -1.41 12.29
N ASP A 31 -8.16 -2.32 11.47
CA ASP A 31 -8.59 -2.04 10.09
C ASP A 31 -9.71 -0.97 10.05
N ALA A 32 -10.71 -1.10 10.92
CA ALA A 32 -11.80 -0.14 11.01
C ALA A 32 -11.31 1.24 11.48
N ALA A 33 -10.37 1.30 12.43
CA ALA A 33 -9.79 2.56 12.89
C ALA A 33 -8.98 3.24 11.79
N LEU A 34 -8.11 2.49 11.12
CA LEU A 34 -7.28 2.98 10.03
C LEU A 34 -8.12 3.49 8.85
N SER A 35 -9.18 2.77 8.48
CA SER A 35 -10.12 3.18 7.43
C SER A 35 -10.86 4.49 7.78
N ARG A 36 -11.31 4.66 9.03
CA ARG A 36 -11.94 5.92 9.47
C ARG A 36 -10.96 7.09 9.43
N ALA A 37 -9.75 6.89 9.93
CA ALA A 37 -8.70 7.90 9.90
C ALA A 37 -8.33 8.32 8.47
N ALA A 38 -8.25 7.37 7.54
CA ALA A 38 -7.98 7.66 6.13
C ALA A 38 -9.11 8.47 5.48
N GLY A 39 -10.37 8.15 5.78
CA GLY A 39 -11.53 8.94 5.36
C GLY A 39 -11.50 10.36 5.91
N ARG A 40 -11.12 10.53 7.19
CA ARG A 40 -10.98 11.85 7.79
C ARG A 40 -9.83 12.65 7.19
N LEU A 41 -8.66 12.03 6.98
CA LEU A 41 -7.52 12.67 6.31
C LEU A 41 -7.90 13.13 4.90
N ARG A 42 -8.67 12.35 4.15
CA ARG A 42 -9.18 12.76 2.84
C ARG A 42 -10.01 14.04 2.91
N ALA A 43 -10.90 14.16 3.90
CA ALA A 43 -11.68 15.37 4.09
C ALA A 43 -10.80 16.60 4.41
N GLU A 44 -9.77 16.43 5.23
CA GLU A 44 -8.80 17.50 5.52
C GLU A 44 -8.01 17.91 4.25
N LEU A 45 -7.59 16.95 3.44
CA LEU A 45 -6.93 17.19 2.15
C LEU A 45 -7.83 17.94 1.17
N GLU A 46 -9.10 17.54 1.05
CA GLU A 46 -10.08 18.23 0.21
C GLU A 46 -10.33 19.67 0.70
N HIS A 47 -10.45 19.87 2.01
CA HIS A 47 -10.58 21.21 2.60
C HIS A 47 -9.37 22.10 2.31
N ALA A 48 -8.17 21.51 2.29
CA ALA A 48 -6.92 22.19 1.96
C ALA A 48 -6.68 22.34 0.44
N GLY A 49 -7.63 21.93 -0.42
CA GLY A 49 -7.53 22.06 -1.87
C GLY A 49 -6.64 21.02 -2.55
N ALA A 50 -6.29 19.93 -1.87
CA ALA A 50 -5.46 18.83 -2.36
C ALA A 50 -6.27 17.54 -2.55
N SER A 51 -7.32 17.59 -3.38
CA SER A 51 -8.20 16.44 -3.63
C SER A 51 -7.45 15.27 -4.29
N PRO A 52 -7.46 14.06 -3.69
CA PRO A 52 -6.89 12.87 -4.32
C PRO A 52 -7.68 12.47 -5.57
N GLN A 53 -6.98 12.26 -6.69
CA GLN A 53 -7.59 11.96 -8.00
C GLN A 53 -7.43 10.51 -8.45
N GLN A 54 -6.72 9.71 -7.65
CA GLN A 54 -6.48 8.30 -7.94
C GLN A 54 -6.88 7.45 -6.72
N PRO A 55 -7.09 6.13 -6.92
CA PRO A 55 -7.37 5.23 -5.81
C PRO A 55 -6.28 5.30 -4.74
N MET A 56 -6.72 5.15 -3.50
CA MET A 56 -5.82 4.95 -2.36
C MET A 56 -4.99 3.68 -2.57
N TRP A 57 -3.77 3.66 -2.06
CA TRP A 57 -3.02 2.41 -1.89
C TRP A 57 -2.68 2.18 -0.42
N THR A 58 -2.52 0.90 -0.07
CA THR A 58 -2.01 0.48 1.22
C THR A 58 -0.52 0.20 1.05
N ALA A 59 0.33 0.91 1.78
CA ALA A 59 1.75 0.58 1.91
C ALA A 59 1.96 -0.30 3.14
N MET A 60 2.82 -1.31 3.02
CA MET A 60 3.19 -2.21 4.10
C MET A 60 4.72 -2.26 4.20
N ALA A 61 5.22 -2.11 5.42
CA ALA A 61 6.64 -2.15 5.75
C ALA A 61 6.86 -2.93 7.04
N GLU A 62 8.10 -3.38 7.25
CA GLU A 62 8.53 -3.89 8.54
C GLU A 62 8.56 -2.73 9.56
N GLY A 63 7.97 -2.96 10.73
CA GLY A 63 8.03 -2.09 11.87
C GLY A 63 8.97 -2.62 12.95
N ASP A 64 9.12 -1.86 14.01
CA ASP A 64 9.91 -2.28 15.17
C ASP A 64 9.24 -3.44 15.92
N ASP A 65 10.04 -4.20 16.68
CA ASP A 65 9.59 -5.26 17.58
C ASP A 65 8.69 -6.33 16.95
N GLY A 66 8.90 -6.62 15.65
CA GLY A 66 8.11 -7.62 14.92
C GLY A 66 6.70 -7.16 14.56
N ALA A 67 6.44 -5.84 14.57
CA ALA A 67 5.23 -5.28 14.01
C ALA A 67 5.35 -5.08 12.49
N ALA A 68 4.21 -4.97 11.82
CA ALA A 68 4.11 -4.43 10.47
C ALA A 68 3.57 -2.99 10.54
N LEU A 69 4.18 -2.08 9.79
CA LEU A 69 3.64 -0.74 9.56
C LEU A 69 2.70 -0.80 8.35
N VAL A 70 1.46 -0.35 8.54
CA VAL A 70 0.44 -0.29 7.51
C VAL A 70 0.01 1.16 7.33
N THR A 71 0.17 1.69 6.11
CA THR A 71 -0.15 3.08 5.80
C THR A 71 -1.18 3.15 4.67
N LEU A 72 -2.30 3.83 4.90
CA LEU A 72 -3.30 4.12 3.87
C LEU A 72 -2.97 5.46 3.22
N CYS A 73 -2.57 5.43 1.96
CA CYS A 73 -1.97 6.56 1.25
C CYS A 73 -2.89 7.10 0.15
N TRP A 74 -3.16 8.41 0.22
CA TRP A 74 -3.83 9.17 -0.82
C TRP A 74 -2.82 9.77 -1.80
N PRO A 75 -2.94 9.48 -3.12
CA PRO A 75 -2.16 10.13 -4.16
C PRO A 75 -2.48 11.62 -4.27
N LEU A 76 -1.43 12.43 -4.38
CA LEU A 76 -1.51 13.87 -4.59
C LEU A 76 -0.76 14.26 -5.87
N THR A 77 -1.28 15.28 -6.57
CA THR A 77 -0.68 15.83 -7.79
C THR A 77 0.46 16.82 -7.51
N ALA A 78 0.56 17.31 -6.27
CA ALA A 78 1.55 18.25 -5.76
C ALA A 78 1.92 17.85 -4.32
N PRO A 79 3.01 18.40 -3.75
CA PRO A 79 3.37 18.14 -2.35
C PRO A 79 2.20 18.40 -1.40
N ALA A 80 2.14 17.62 -0.32
CA ALA A 80 1.08 17.75 0.66
C ALA A 80 0.99 19.20 1.21
N PRO A 81 -0.24 19.75 1.37
CA PRO A 81 -0.43 21.10 1.90
C PRO A 81 0.25 21.29 3.25
N GLN A 82 0.79 22.50 3.45
CA GLN A 82 1.30 22.91 4.76
C GLN A 82 0.13 23.05 5.75
N GLY A 83 0.35 22.67 7.00
CA GLY A 83 -0.67 22.77 8.05
C GLY A 83 -1.68 21.62 8.11
N LEU A 84 -1.44 20.51 7.37
CA LEU A 84 -2.15 19.26 7.66
C LEU A 84 -1.92 18.83 9.12
N PRO A 85 -2.92 18.21 9.76
CA PRO A 85 -2.75 17.72 11.11
C PRO A 85 -1.67 16.64 11.15
N THR A 86 -0.88 16.62 12.23
CA THR A 86 0.17 15.60 12.45
C THR A 86 -0.42 14.25 12.85
N THR A 87 -1.67 14.23 13.33
CA THR A 87 -2.42 13.03 13.68
C THR A 87 -3.88 13.19 13.28
N VAL A 88 -4.54 12.08 12.92
CA VAL A 88 -5.98 11.99 12.65
C VAL A 88 -6.50 10.74 13.35
N GLU A 89 -7.53 10.89 14.19
CA GLU A 89 -8.05 9.79 15.02
C GLU A 89 -6.93 9.10 15.83
N ASP A 90 -6.04 9.92 16.42
CA ASP A 90 -4.83 9.50 17.15
C ASP A 90 -3.78 8.71 16.34
N LEU A 91 -3.99 8.54 15.03
CA LEU A 91 -3.02 7.90 14.13
C LEU A 91 -2.09 8.92 13.48
N PRO A 92 -0.79 8.65 13.39
CA PRO A 92 0.17 9.55 12.74
C PRO A 92 -0.18 9.77 11.26
N VAL A 93 -0.14 11.04 10.85
CA VAL A 93 -0.20 11.42 9.44
C VAL A 93 1.22 11.49 8.90
N ARG A 94 1.46 10.77 7.80
CA ARG A 94 2.70 10.77 7.05
C ARG A 94 2.48 11.45 5.72
N THR A 95 3.50 12.12 5.22
CA THR A 95 3.50 12.71 3.88
C THR A 95 4.84 12.44 3.22
N GLY A 96 4.84 12.34 1.89
CA GLY A 96 6.06 12.08 1.18
C GLY A 96 5.93 12.22 -0.31
N THR A 97 7.03 11.94 -0.99
CA THR A 97 7.09 11.80 -2.44
C THR A 97 7.76 10.48 -2.68
N LEU A 98 7.12 9.57 -3.42
CA LEU A 98 7.80 8.33 -3.75
C LEU A 98 8.96 8.63 -4.70
N PRO A 99 10.13 8.01 -4.54
CA PRO A 99 11.23 8.17 -5.48
C PRO A 99 10.93 7.44 -6.80
N ARG A 100 11.72 7.75 -7.83
CA ARG A 100 11.75 6.94 -9.05
C ARG A 100 12.23 5.54 -8.68
N ARG A 101 11.44 4.52 -9.02
CA ARG A 101 11.72 3.13 -8.66
C ARG A 101 11.20 2.17 -9.72
N ARG A 102 11.74 0.96 -9.73
CA ARG A 102 11.20 -0.16 -10.52
C ARG A 102 10.35 -1.01 -9.59
N GLU A 103 9.31 -1.63 -10.10
CA GLU A 103 8.44 -2.50 -9.29
C GLU A 103 8.16 -3.81 -10.02
N LEU A 104 8.09 -4.90 -9.24
CA LEU A 104 7.41 -6.13 -9.66
C LEU A 104 5.93 -5.95 -9.40
N VAL A 105 5.13 -6.07 -10.45
CA VAL A 105 3.68 -5.90 -10.36
C VAL A 105 2.99 -7.22 -10.68
N ALA A 106 2.12 -7.65 -9.76
CA ALA A 106 1.19 -8.75 -9.91
C ALA A 106 -0.23 -8.22 -9.81
N ARG A 107 -1.10 -8.61 -10.75
CA ARG A 107 -2.52 -8.24 -10.78
C ARG A 107 -3.38 -9.48 -10.84
N TRP A 108 -4.55 -9.40 -10.24
CA TRP A 108 -5.59 -10.39 -10.41
C TRP A 108 -6.96 -9.75 -10.38
N ASP A 109 -7.90 -10.41 -11.03
CA ASP A 109 -9.31 -10.11 -10.95
C ASP A 109 -9.88 -10.87 -9.75
N ARG A 110 -10.45 -10.14 -8.80
CA ARG A 110 -11.17 -10.66 -7.65
C ARG A 110 -12.64 -10.80 -8.02
N GLY A 111 -13.12 -12.03 -8.08
CA GLY A 111 -14.54 -12.35 -8.24
C GLY A 111 -15.34 -12.19 -6.93
N PRO A 112 -16.68 -12.19 -7.02
CA PRO A 112 -17.56 -12.10 -5.85
C PRO A 112 -17.36 -13.24 -4.85
N GLU A 113 -16.93 -14.42 -5.30
CA GLU A 113 -16.65 -15.60 -4.49
C GLU A 113 -15.27 -15.60 -3.81
N ASP A 114 -14.36 -14.71 -4.21
CA ASP A 114 -12.98 -14.62 -3.67
C ASP A 114 -12.93 -13.91 -2.30
N ALA A 115 -14.03 -13.91 -1.57
CA ALA A 115 -14.08 -13.48 -0.19
C ALA A 115 -13.39 -14.54 0.69
N THR A 116 -12.07 -14.36 0.85
CA THR A 116 -11.27 -14.92 1.95
C THR A 116 -11.29 -16.44 2.06
N GLY A 117 -10.52 -17.12 1.21
CA GLY A 117 -10.04 -18.47 1.55
C GLY A 117 -9.07 -18.37 2.73
N HIS A 118 -9.51 -18.78 3.92
CA HIS A 118 -8.67 -18.74 5.12
C HIS A 118 -7.42 -19.63 4.96
N GLY A 119 -6.25 -19.04 5.13
CA GLY A 119 -4.99 -19.74 5.42
C GLY A 119 -4.06 -20.06 4.25
N LEU A 120 -4.45 -19.81 2.99
CA LEU A 120 -3.53 -19.96 1.85
C LEU A 120 -3.01 -18.58 1.39
N PRO A 121 -1.70 -18.45 1.08
CA PRO A 121 -1.15 -17.21 0.56
C PRO A 121 -1.83 -16.86 -0.77
N HIS A 122 -2.18 -15.59 -0.94
CA HIS A 122 -2.87 -15.10 -2.13
C HIS A 122 -2.06 -15.43 -3.41
N PRO A 123 -2.66 -15.88 -4.53
CA PRO A 123 -1.92 -16.23 -5.75
C PRO A 123 -0.95 -15.15 -6.26
N ALA A 124 -1.31 -13.87 -6.11
CA ALA A 124 -0.42 -12.76 -6.42
C ALA A 124 0.83 -12.71 -5.51
N MET A 125 0.70 -13.04 -4.23
CA MET A 125 1.84 -13.19 -3.32
C MET A 125 2.73 -14.37 -3.76
N ILE A 126 2.12 -15.50 -4.14
CA ILE A 126 2.87 -16.66 -4.66
C ILE A 126 3.66 -16.26 -5.92
N ALA A 127 3.04 -15.53 -6.85
CA ALA A 127 3.69 -15.06 -8.07
C ALA A 127 4.88 -14.13 -7.78
N LEU A 128 4.74 -13.23 -6.80
CA LEU A 128 5.84 -12.36 -6.36
C LEU A 128 6.98 -13.16 -5.74
N MET A 129 6.68 -14.11 -4.85
CA MET A 129 7.69 -14.97 -4.22
C MET A 129 8.43 -15.85 -5.23
N HIS A 130 7.72 -16.35 -6.24
CA HIS A 130 8.31 -17.13 -7.32
C HIS A 130 9.29 -16.28 -8.16
N GLU A 131 8.92 -15.04 -8.50
CA GLU A 131 9.79 -14.12 -9.22
C GLU A 131 11.03 -13.74 -8.39
N LEU A 132 10.86 -13.47 -7.08
CA LEU A 132 11.97 -13.20 -6.17
C LEU A 132 12.94 -14.39 -6.12
N SER A 133 12.42 -15.61 -5.97
CA SER A 133 13.22 -16.85 -5.97
C SER A 133 13.97 -17.04 -7.29
N ALA A 134 13.33 -16.74 -8.43
CA ALA A 134 13.97 -16.83 -9.74
C ALA A 134 15.12 -15.83 -9.90
N ARG A 135 14.98 -14.61 -9.35
CA ARG A 135 16.04 -13.59 -9.34
C ARG A 135 17.22 -13.99 -8.46
N GLU A 136 16.94 -14.54 -7.29
CA GLU A 136 17.97 -15.08 -6.38
C GLU A 136 18.74 -16.23 -7.06
N ALA A 137 18.03 -17.17 -7.68
CA ALA A 137 18.65 -18.27 -8.43
C ALA A 137 19.50 -17.80 -9.62
N ALA A 138 19.18 -16.63 -10.19
CA ALA A 138 19.96 -15.98 -11.24
C ALA A 138 21.15 -15.15 -10.71
N GLY A 139 21.38 -15.11 -9.39
CA GLY A 139 22.45 -14.35 -8.76
C GLY A 139 22.28 -12.83 -8.88
N LEU A 140 21.04 -12.36 -9.06
CA LEU A 140 20.75 -10.93 -9.08
C LEU A 140 20.81 -10.36 -7.66
N PRO A 141 21.22 -9.09 -7.49
CA PRO A 141 21.22 -8.44 -6.18
C PRO A 141 19.85 -8.52 -5.52
N ASP A 142 19.85 -8.66 -4.19
CA ASP A 142 18.64 -8.52 -3.38
C ASP A 142 17.98 -7.18 -3.73
N PRO A 143 16.75 -7.19 -4.24
CA PRO A 143 16.09 -5.95 -4.63
C PRO A 143 15.66 -5.05 -3.46
N PHE A 144 15.77 -5.51 -2.20
CA PHE A 144 15.35 -4.78 -1.02
C PHE A 144 16.46 -3.88 -0.46
N ASP A 145 16.21 -2.56 -0.36
CA ASP A 145 17.08 -1.58 0.33
C ASP A 145 16.26 -0.69 1.30
N GLY A 146 15.34 -1.32 2.05
CA GLY A 146 14.55 -0.64 3.09
C GLY A 146 13.11 -0.24 2.72
N THR A 147 12.26 -0.39 3.75
CA THR A 147 10.94 0.19 4.12
C THR A 147 9.87 0.63 3.10
N ASP A 148 10.05 0.56 1.77
CA ASP A 148 9.01 0.88 0.77
C ASP A 148 8.45 -0.40 0.09
N ALA A 149 8.41 -1.49 0.84
CA ALA A 149 8.52 -2.85 0.32
C ALA A 149 7.33 -3.31 -0.54
N LEU A 150 6.10 -3.06 -0.11
CA LEU A 150 4.90 -3.58 -0.76
C LEU A 150 3.76 -2.56 -0.77
N ARG A 151 3.20 -2.29 -1.94
CA ARG A 151 1.94 -1.56 -2.08
C ARG A 151 0.83 -2.46 -2.61
N GLN A 152 -0.35 -2.31 -2.04
CA GLN A 152 -1.59 -2.88 -2.54
C GLN A 152 -2.51 -1.77 -3.04
N THR A 153 -3.09 -1.95 -4.22
CA THR A 153 -4.14 -1.06 -4.74
C THR A 153 -5.31 -1.90 -5.21
N VAL A 154 -6.52 -1.44 -4.87
CA VAL A 154 -7.78 -2.09 -5.26
C VAL A 154 -8.53 -1.15 -6.18
N TRP A 155 -8.80 -1.58 -7.41
CA TRP A 155 -9.66 -0.87 -8.35
C TRP A 155 -10.99 -1.62 -8.42
N PRO A 156 -12.10 -1.01 -7.98
CA PRO A 156 -13.41 -1.59 -8.23
C PRO A 156 -13.62 -1.69 -9.75
N THR A 157 -14.12 -2.83 -10.21
CA THR A 157 -14.59 -2.99 -11.58
C THR A 157 -16.01 -2.43 -11.71
N GLU A 158 -16.38 -1.98 -12.91
CA GLU A 158 -17.72 -1.44 -13.15
C GLU A 158 -18.76 -2.55 -13.04
N GLY A 159 -19.57 -2.56 -11.98
CA GLY A 159 -20.62 -3.54 -11.78
C GLY A 159 -21.12 -3.63 -10.33
N PRO A 160 -22.33 -4.14 -10.08
CA PRO A 160 -22.89 -4.28 -8.73
C PRO A 160 -22.40 -5.54 -7.98
N ASP A 161 -21.58 -6.37 -8.62
CA ASP A 161 -21.17 -7.69 -8.11
C ASP A 161 -20.00 -7.62 -7.11
N GLY A 162 -19.44 -6.43 -6.86
CA GLY A 162 -18.32 -6.26 -5.93
C GLY A 162 -17.01 -6.84 -6.44
N SER A 163 -16.92 -7.11 -7.75
CA SER A 163 -15.67 -7.47 -8.40
C SER A 163 -14.65 -6.31 -8.30
N ALA A 164 -13.36 -6.66 -8.29
CA ALA A 164 -12.29 -5.67 -8.27
C ALA A 164 -11.03 -6.23 -8.91
N VAL A 165 -10.23 -5.37 -9.53
CA VAL A 165 -8.83 -5.69 -9.82
C VAL A 165 -8.02 -5.34 -8.57
N VAL A 166 -7.16 -6.24 -8.14
CA VAL A 166 -6.18 -5.93 -7.10
C VAL A 166 -4.79 -6.04 -7.70
N GLU A 167 -3.93 -5.08 -7.34
CA GLU A 167 -2.52 -5.07 -7.70
C GLU A 167 -1.70 -5.09 -6.43
N LEU A 168 -0.72 -5.99 -6.41
CA LEU A 168 0.40 -5.92 -5.51
C LEU A 168 1.62 -5.48 -6.31
N ALA A 169 2.31 -4.47 -5.79
CA ALA A 169 3.56 -4.03 -6.36
C ALA A 169 4.66 -3.98 -5.30
N LEU A 170 5.77 -4.62 -5.63
CA LEU A 170 6.93 -4.75 -4.78
C LEU A 170 8.06 -3.90 -5.36
N THR A 171 8.65 -3.03 -4.55
CA THR A 171 9.75 -2.16 -4.99
C THR A 171 11.02 -2.96 -5.25
N LEU A 172 11.63 -2.77 -6.42
CA LEU A 172 12.94 -3.29 -6.79
C LEU A 172 13.93 -2.12 -6.88
N VAL A 173 14.79 -1.95 -5.87
CA VAL A 173 15.88 -0.95 -5.77
C VAL A 173 15.50 0.47 -6.26
N ALA A 174 15.40 1.43 -5.34
CA ALA A 174 15.30 2.84 -5.70
C ALA A 174 16.61 3.29 -6.36
N HIS A 175 16.63 3.46 -7.69
CA HIS A 175 17.78 4.07 -8.35
C HIS A 175 17.74 5.57 -8.10
N GLU A 176 18.61 6.07 -7.22
CA GLU A 176 19.04 7.46 -7.26
C GLU A 176 19.93 7.67 -8.49
N HIS A 177 19.53 8.59 -9.37
CA HIS A 177 20.40 9.20 -10.37
C HIS A 177 20.29 10.71 -10.24
#